data_AF-A0A4V3BMB0-F1
#
_entry.id   AF-A0A4V3BMB0-F1
#
_cell.length_a   1.000
_cell.length_b   1.000
_cell.length_c   1.000
_cell.angle_alpha   90.00
_cell.angle_beta   90.00
_cell.angle_gamma   90.00
#
_symmetry.space_group_name_H-M   'P 1'
#
loop_
_entity.id
_entity.type
_entity.pdbx_description
1 polymer ?
#
loop_
_entity_poly.entity_id
_entity_poly.type
_entity_poly.pdbx_seq_one_letter_code
_entity_poly.pdbx_strand_id
1 'polypeptide(L)'
;MSEVIQFPLQNQQKRSDLEAVIDAALSTIPEKEREKLRFELIKTVDSYDAFFTEWSLSLPKDGNEALKKQIYDVAHQEHDRKMRMLADIIRLKIQVLVAQYHRRRP
;
A
#
# COMPACT_ATOMS: atom_id res chain seq x y z
N MET A 1 23.76 -15.40 -11.64
CA MET A 1 23.56 -14.85 -10.29
C MET A 1 22.91 -13.49 -10.46
N SER A 2 21.59 -13.49 -10.42
CA SER A 2 20.71 -12.33 -10.37
C SER A 2 20.55 -11.96 -8.90
N GLU A 3 20.92 -10.74 -8.52
CA GLU A 3 20.73 -10.27 -7.15
C GLU A 3 19.28 -9.84 -6.96
N VAL A 4 18.57 -10.46 -6.02
CA VAL A 4 17.23 -10.04 -5.65
C VAL A 4 17.36 -8.88 -4.67
N ILE A 5 17.13 -7.66 -5.15
CA ILE A 5 17.10 -6.45 -4.32
C ILE A 5 15.65 -6.21 -3.90
N GLN A 6 15.34 -6.28 -2.60
CA GLN A 6 14.03 -5.91 -2.07
C GLN A 6 13.86 -4.39 -2.08
N PHE A 7 12.72 -3.92 -2.61
CA PHE A 7 12.44 -2.50 -2.79
C PHE A 7 10.99 -2.20 -2.37
N PRO A 8 10.73 -1.28 -1.43
CA PRO A 8 11.64 -0.35 -0.77
C PRO A 8 12.26 -0.92 0.53
N LEU A 9 13.36 -0.34 1.01
CA LEU A 9 13.85 -0.52 2.38
C LEU A 9 12.67 -0.28 3.34
N GLN A 10 12.40 -1.22 4.26
CA GLN A 10 11.34 -1.16 5.27
C GLN A 10 11.49 0.08 6.17
N ASN A 11 11.15 1.25 5.66
CA ASN A 11 11.09 2.47 6.41
C ASN A 11 9.71 2.57 7.03
N GLN A 12 9.69 2.55 8.36
CA GLN A 12 8.56 2.66 9.29
C GLN A 12 7.67 3.91 9.09
N GLN A 13 7.90 4.71 8.03
CA GLN A 13 7.28 6.01 7.79
C GLN A 13 5.87 5.94 7.15
N LYS A 14 5.52 4.87 6.40
CA LYS A 14 4.26 4.82 5.63
C LYS A 14 3.00 4.47 6.43
N ARG A 15 3.13 3.99 7.68
CA ARG A 15 1.97 3.72 8.55
C ARG A 15 1.20 5.00 8.92
N SER A 16 1.92 6.11 9.08
CA SER A 16 1.37 7.41 9.50
C SER A 16 0.27 7.93 8.56
N ASP A 17 0.54 7.95 7.25
CA ASP A 17 -0.38 8.56 6.29
C ASP A 17 -1.63 7.71 6.09
N LEU A 18 -1.47 6.39 6.17
CA LEU A 18 -2.54 5.42 5.92
C LEU A 18 -3.50 5.36 7.13
N GLU A 19 -2.97 5.44 8.35
CA GLU A 19 -3.77 5.58 9.57
C GLU A 19 -4.61 6.87 9.56
N ALA A 20 -4.04 8.00 9.14
CA ALA A 20 -4.78 9.26 9.03
C ALA A 20 -5.93 9.20 8.02
N VAL A 21 -5.73 8.51 6.89
CA VAL A 21 -6.78 8.30 5.87
C VAL A 21 -7.89 7.39 6.41
N ILE A 22 -7.53 6.33 7.15
CA ILE A 22 -8.50 5.45 7.79
C ILE A 22 -9.32 6.22 8.83
N ASP A 23 -8.66 7.00 9.69
CA ASP A 23 -9.32 7.75 10.77
C ASP A 23 -10.26 8.83 10.23
N ALA A 24 -9.84 9.57 9.20
CA ALA A 24 -10.69 10.55 8.53
C ALA A 24 -11.95 9.90 7.96
N ALA A 25 -11.83 8.71 7.37
CA ALA A 25 -12.94 8.06 6.72
C ALA A 25 -13.90 7.33 7.68
N LEU A 26 -13.42 6.92 8.86
CA LEU A 26 -14.25 6.32 9.91
C LEU A 26 -14.84 7.37 10.87
N SER A 27 -14.59 8.66 10.65
CA SER A 27 -15.06 9.76 11.51
C SER A 27 -16.59 9.80 11.65
N THR A 28 -17.32 9.35 10.63
CA THR A 28 -18.80 9.28 10.62
C THR A 28 -19.37 8.09 11.38
N ILE A 29 -18.52 7.17 11.84
CA ILE A 29 -18.92 5.94 12.55
C ILE A 29 -18.75 6.15 14.07
N PRO A 30 -19.73 5.71 14.89
CA PRO A 30 -19.61 5.71 16.34
C PRO A 30 -18.35 5.00 16.83
N GLU A 31 -17.73 5.57 17.86
CA GLU A 31 -16.43 5.12 18.41
C GLU A 31 -16.40 3.62 18.73
N LYS A 32 -17.48 3.09 19.30
CA LYS A 32 -17.63 1.67 19.67
C LYS A 32 -17.47 0.70 18.49
N GLU A 33 -17.79 1.13 17.28
CA GLU A 33 -17.73 0.30 16.05
C GLU A 33 -16.58 0.67 15.13
N ARG A 34 -15.98 1.84 15.37
CA ARG A 34 -14.81 2.36 14.67
C ARG A 34 -13.60 1.44 14.82
N GLU A 35 -13.31 0.98 16.03
CA GLU A 35 -12.13 0.14 16.29
C GLU A 35 -12.18 -1.18 15.52
N LYS A 36 -13.36 -1.82 15.44
CA LYS A 36 -13.53 -3.07 14.70
C LYS A 36 -13.29 -2.88 13.21
N LEU A 37 -13.84 -1.83 12.62
CA LEU A 37 -13.65 -1.51 11.20
C LEU A 37 -12.21 -1.06 10.90
N ARG A 38 -11.58 -0.33 11.83
CA ARG A 38 -10.15 0.04 11.76
C ARG A 38 -9.28 -1.21 11.73
N PHE A 39 -9.55 -2.18 12.58
CA PHE A 39 -8.80 -3.45 12.60
C PHE A 39 -8.96 -4.24 11.29
N GLU A 40 -10.18 -4.36 10.77
CA GLU A 40 -10.41 -5.03 9.48
C GLU A 40 -9.69 -4.32 8.31
N LEU A 41 -9.66 -2.99 8.32
CA LEU A 41 -8.94 -2.18 7.34
C LEU A 41 -7.43 -2.36 7.43
N ILE A 42 -6.84 -2.26 8.62
CA ILE A 42 -5.40 -2.46 8.84
C ILE A 42 -4.99 -3.86 8.39
N LYS A 43 -5.74 -4.90 8.78
CA LYS A 43 -5.45 -6.27 8.35
C LYS A 43 -5.49 -6.43 6.83
N THR A 44 -6.43 -5.75 6.17
CA THR A 44 -6.54 -5.75 4.71
C THR A 44 -5.33 -5.06 4.08
N VAL A 45 -4.91 -3.91 4.60
CA VAL A 45 -3.72 -3.17 4.14
C VAL A 45 -2.47 -4.03 4.30
N ASP A 46 -2.24 -4.57 5.50
CA ASP A 46 -1.09 -5.44 5.79
C ASP A 46 -1.06 -6.67 4.86
N SER A 47 -2.23 -7.21 4.48
CA SER A 47 -2.30 -8.35 3.53
C SER A 47 -1.90 -7.98 2.09
N TYR A 48 -2.06 -6.72 1.70
CA TYR A 48 -1.66 -6.22 0.38
C TYR A 48 -0.24 -5.66 0.39
N ASP A 49 0.29 -5.28 1.54
CA ASP A 49 1.60 -4.65 1.66
C ASP A 49 2.68 -5.50 0.99
N ALA A 50 2.76 -6.80 1.30
CA ALA A 50 3.72 -7.71 0.66
C ALA A 50 3.57 -7.78 -0.87
N PHE A 51 2.35 -7.80 -1.40
CA PHE A 51 2.11 -7.81 -2.85
C PHE A 51 2.61 -6.53 -3.55
N PHE A 52 2.54 -5.39 -2.87
CA PHE A 52 2.95 -4.10 -3.41
C PHE A 52 4.38 -3.70 -3.03
N THR A 53 5.04 -4.41 -2.12
CA THR A 53 6.41 -4.11 -1.61
C THR A 53 7.45 -5.20 -1.86
N GLU A 54 7.08 -6.44 -2.22
CA GLU A 54 8.04 -7.49 -2.57
C GLU A 54 8.29 -7.59 -4.08
N TRP A 55 9.49 -7.20 -4.50
CA TRP A 55 9.89 -7.11 -5.91
C TRP A 55 11.33 -7.58 -6.02
N SER A 56 11.66 -8.21 -7.14
CA SER A 56 13.03 -8.57 -7.46
C SER A 56 13.46 -7.85 -8.74
N LEU A 57 14.61 -7.20 -8.68
CA LEU A 57 15.22 -6.54 -9.82
C LEU A 57 16.34 -7.42 -10.38
N SER A 58 16.25 -7.83 -11.63
CA SER A 58 17.34 -8.58 -12.27
C SER A 58 18.20 -7.64 -13.10
N LEU A 59 19.45 -7.42 -12.67
CA LEU A 59 20.40 -6.59 -13.39
C LEU A 59 21.31 -7.43 -14.30
N PRO A 60 21.56 -7.01 -15.57
CA PRO A 60 22.55 -7.65 -16.43
C PRO A 60 23.96 -7.49 -15.85
N LYS A 61 24.73 -8.57 -15.81
CA LYS A 61 26.12 -8.56 -15.29
C LYS A 61 27.04 -7.65 -16.10
N ASP A 62 26.86 -7.65 -17.42
CA ASP A 62 27.68 -6.88 -18.37
C ASP A 62 27.05 -5.53 -18.73
N GLY A 63 26.01 -5.11 -17.99
CA GLY A 63 25.34 -3.83 -18.21
C GLY A 63 26.20 -2.66 -17.77
N ASN A 64 26.35 -1.65 -18.64
CA ASN A 64 26.98 -0.39 -18.27
C ASN A 64 26.17 0.36 -17.20
N GLU A 65 26.77 1.35 -16.55
CA GLU A 65 26.12 2.11 -15.47
C GLU A 65 24.84 2.83 -15.93
N ALA A 66 24.81 3.31 -17.18
CA ALA A 66 23.64 3.98 -17.75
C ALA A 66 22.43 3.03 -17.86
N LEU A 67 22.65 1.78 -18.31
CA LEU A 67 21.61 0.76 -18.40
C LEU A 67 21.11 0.35 -17.01
N LYS A 68 22.02 0.18 -16.03
CA LYS A 68 21.63 -0.10 -14.64
C LYS A 68 20.76 1.02 -14.09
N LYS A 69 21.17 2.28 -14.30
CA LYS A 69 20.39 3.45 -13.88
C LYS A 69 18.98 3.45 -14.50
N GLN A 70 18.86 3.22 -15.80
CA GLN A 70 17.56 3.13 -16.46
C GLN A 70 16.67 2.05 -15.86
N ILE A 71 17.22 0.87 -15.57
CA ILE A 71 16.48 -0.22 -14.94
C ILE A 71 16.01 0.17 -13.53
N TYR A 72 16.85 0.85 -12.75
CA TYR A 72 16.46 1.39 -11.44
C TYR A 72 15.38 2.48 -11.53
N ASP A 73 15.47 3.36 -12.52
CA ASP A 73 14.49 4.43 -12.73
C ASP A 73 13.11 3.84 -13.08
N VAL A 74 13.07 2.82 -13.95
CA VAL A 74 11.84 2.09 -14.29
C VAL A 74 11.28 1.36 -13.07
N ALA A 75 12.14 0.71 -12.28
CA ALA A 75 11.72 0.02 -11.07
C ALA A 75 11.09 0.97 -10.04
N HIS A 76 11.67 2.16 -9.86
CA HIS A 76 11.09 3.20 -9.01
C HIS A 76 9.73 3.68 -9.53
N GLN A 77 9.62 3.96 -10.83
CA GLN A 77 8.37 4.44 -11.42
C GLN A 77 7.23 3.43 -11.24
N GLU A 78 7.51 2.15 -11.48
CA GLU A 78 6.51 1.11 -11.28
C GLU A 78 6.16 0.94 -9.80
N HIS A 79 7.14 0.96 -8.90
CA HIS A 79 6.89 0.96 -7.45
C HIS A 79 5.95 2.09 -7.04
N ASP A 80 6.20 3.32 -7.48
CA ASP A 80 5.37 4.47 -7.14
C ASP A 80 3.97 4.38 -7.75
N ARG A 81 3.84 3.81 -8.96
CA ARG A 81 2.54 3.51 -9.57
C ARG A 81 1.77 2.49 -8.74
N LYS A 82 2.42 1.42 -8.31
CA LYS A 82 1.81 0.36 -7.49
C LYS A 82 1.39 0.85 -6.11
N MET A 83 2.19 1.70 -5.46
CA MET A 83 1.80 2.32 -4.19
C MET A 83 0.58 3.25 -4.33
N ARG A 84 0.46 3.99 -5.44
CA ARG A 84 -0.76 4.77 -5.74
C ARG A 84 -1.98 3.87 -5.92
N MET A 85 -1.84 2.76 -6.65
CA MET A 85 -2.93 1.79 -6.82
C MET A 85 -3.38 1.18 -5.48
N LEU A 86 -2.44 0.86 -4.59
CA LEU A 86 -2.77 0.38 -3.24
C LEU A 86 -3.59 1.41 -2.47
N ALA A 87 -3.20 2.69 -2.51
CA ALA A 87 -3.95 3.76 -1.86
C ALA A 87 -5.39 3.88 -2.40
N ASP A 88 -5.57 3.76 -3.72
CA ASP A 88 -6.90 3.79 -4.34
C ASP A 88 -7.77 2.61 -3.93
N ILE A 89 -7.21 1.39 -3.89
CA ILE A 89 -7.92 0.18 -3.44
C ILE A 89 -8.37 0.33 -1.99
N ILE A 90 -7.49 0.82 -1.12
CA ILE A 90 -7.80 1.06 0.29
C ILE A 90 -8.93 2.08 0.41
N ARG A 91 -8.86 3.19 -0.32
CA ARG A 91 -9.90 4.22 -0.34
C ARG A 91 -11.25 3.66 -0.78
N LEU A 92 -11.30 2.85 -1.83
CA LEU A 92 -12.51 2.17 -2.28
C LEU A 92 -13.04 1.20 -1.22
N LYS A 93 -12.16 0.41 -0.59
CA LYS A 93 -12.54 -0.55 0.45
C LYS A 93 -13.18 0.16 1.65
N ILE A 94 -12.59 1.27 2.08
CA ILE A 94 -13.12 2.14 3.12
C ILE A 94 -14.52 2.62 2.76
N GLN A 95 -14.71 3.18 1.56
CA GLN A 95 -16.02 3.66 1.10
C GLN A 95 -17.07 2.55 1.10
N VAL A 96 -16.71 1.35 0.65
CA VAL A 96 -17.59 0.17 0.66
C VAL A 96 -17.95 -0.23 2.09
N LEU A 97 -16.98 -0.27 3.01
CA LEU A 97 -17.23 -0.62 4.40
C LEU A 97 -18.16 0.39 5.10
N VAL A 98 -17.91 1.68 4.91
CA VAL A 98 -18.76 2.76 5.44
C VAL A 98 -20.17 2.70 4.83
N ALA A 99 -20.30 2.49 3.53
CA ALA A 99 -21.60 2.35 2.88
C ALA A 99 -22.37 1.10 3.35
N GLN A 100 -21.67 -0.03 3.52
CA GLN A 100 -22.27 -1.25 4.09
C GLN A 100 -22.72 -1.06 5.53
N TYR A 101 -21.94 -0.32 6.32
CA TYR A 101 -22.28 0.04 7.68
C TYR A 101 -23.61 0.81 7.75
N HIS A 102 -23.71 1.90 6.99
CA HIS A 102 -24.92 2.72 6.94
C HIS A 102 -26.12 1.99 6.30
N ARG A 103 -25.91 1.01 5.41
CA ARG A 103 -27.02 0.18 4.90
C ARG A 103 -27.54 -0.85 5.90
N ARG A 104 -26.70 -1.31 6.83
CA ARG A 104 -27.08 -2.32 7.85
C ARG A 104 -27.76 -1.70 9.07
N ARG A 105 -27.70 -0.38 9.24
CA ARG A 105 -28.43 0.37 10.26
C ARG A 105 -29.49 1.27 9.60
N PRO A 106 -30.79 1.06 9.88
CA PRO A 106 -31.82 2.01 9.46
C PRO A 106 -31.63 3.38 10.14
#